data_AF-A0A950QXC1-F1
#
_entry.id   AF-A0A950QXC1-F1
#
_cell.length_a   1.000
_cell.length_b   1.000
_cell.length_c   1.000
_cell.angle_alpha   90.00
_cell.angle_beta   90.00
_cell.angle_gamma   90.00
#
_symmetry.space_group_name_H-M   'P 1'
#
loop_
_entity.id
_entity.type
_entity.pdbx_description
1 polymer ?
#
loop_
_entity_poly.entity_id
_entity_poly.type
_entity_poly.pdbx_seq_one_letter_code
_entity_poly.pdbx_strand_id
1 'polypeptide(L)'
;MSELDALIAHIREIWPDLTVLLPKSDDRYQSLPLCIIDAVYSIGVRYESTERTVDNFCKWTNWNYEQEYTVNEFIALFADFDGDWERLATEVFRNRQRTSSRSGILKADAVYRFARGLQSCDVNTRADIPEEVTFDPPDRLVSAITAIPGQSSGISLKYFLMLAGYDGAIKPDRMVVRFVADALGRNDVTPDVAETLVLSTHKVLRSEMPDLTAAILDYGIWSYQRGRSGKKDPKPIIHEIMRREVVLRIGGEGGSLTLVRQRTADEQWQFRIETNETALYDMLSDEDRNGIEFSSQTGYVRSFEQALELLDRYPWFDLYPIEVHPAFVEAVLREVRKRGGGAVELRWREELNRKLNNR
;
A
#
# COMPACT_ATOMS: atom_id res chain seq x y z
N MET A 1 -15.41 33.65 -13.14
CA MET A 1 -15.35 32.38 -12.40
C MET A 1 -14.02 32.38 -11.66
N SER A 2 -14.02 32.20 -10.34
CA SER A 2 -12.76 32.12 -9.58
C SER A 2 -12.01 30.83 -9.89
N GLU A 3 -10.72 30.74 -9.56
CA GLU A 3 -9.95 29.49 -9.70
C GLU A 3 -10.57 28.35 -8.87
N LEU A 4 -11.10 28.69 -7.69
CA LEU A 4 -11.83 27.77 -6.83
C LEU A 4 -13.10 27.24 -7.52
N ASP A 5 -13.91 28.13 -8.11
CA ASP A 5 -15.12 27.74 -8.83
C ASP A 5 -14.80 26.88 -10.05
N ALA A 6 -13.70 27.18 -10.76
CA ALA A 6 -13.24 26.40 -11.90
C ALA A 6 -12.84 24.98 -11.49
N LEU A 7 -12.12 24.82 -10.39
CA LEU A 7 -11.74 23.51 -9.87
C LEU A 7 -12.95 22.70 -9.38
N ILE A 8 -13.91 23.35 -8.69
CA ILE A 8 -15.17 22.71 -8.26
C ILE A 8 -15.97 22.26 -9.48
N ALA A 9 -16.11 23.12 -10.50
CA ALA A 9 -16.80 22.78 -11.73
C ALA A 9 -16.14 21.60 -12.45
N HIS A 10 -14.81 21.58 -12.53
CA HIS A 10 -14.06 20.48 -13.13
C HIS A 10 -14.24 19.16 -12.38
N ILE A 11 -14.19 19.18 -11.03
CA ILE A 11 -14.45 17.99 -10.20
C ILE A 11 -15.87 17.46 -10.44
N ARG A 12 -16.87 18.34 -10.51
CA ARG A 12 -18.27 17.96 -10.75
C ARG A 12 -18.54 17.46 -12.17
N GLU A 13 -17.78 17.92 -13.14
CA GLU A 13 -17.82 17.40 -14.50
C GLU A 13 -17.32 15.94 -14.54
N ILE A 14 -16.24 15.64 -13.82
CA ILE A 14 -15.65 14.30 -13.75
C ILE A 14 -16.49 13.37 -12.87
N TRP A 15 -16.93 13.86 -11.72
CA TRP A 15 -17.71 13.13 -10.73
C TRP A 15 -18.98 13.91 -10.38
N PRO A 16 -20.05 13.80 -11.20
CA PRO A 16 -21.33 14.45 -10.91
C PRO A 16 -21.96 13.96 -9.60
N ASP A 17 -21.73 12.69 -9.27
CA ASP A 17 -22.04 12.08 -7.98
C ASP A 17 -20.74 11.82 -7.22
N LEU A 18 -20.50 12.57 -6.15
CA LEU A 18 -19.28 12.47 -5.36
C LEU A 18 -19.20 11.16 -4.55
N THR A 19 -20.31 10.46 -4.33
CA THR A 19 -20.31 9.21 -3.55
C THR A 19 -19.46 8.12 -4.22
N VAL A 20 -19.21 8.22 -5.52
CA VAL A 20 -18.31 7.32 -6.28
C VAL A 20 -16.86 7.41 -5.82
N LEU A 21 -16.47 8.50 -5.15
CA LEU A 21 -15.15 8.67 -4.57
C LEU A 21 -15.01 7.96 -3.22
N LEU A 22 -16.13 7.73 -2.51
CA LEU A 22 -16.09 7.13 -1.19
C LEU A 22 -15.57 5.70 -1.28
N PRO A 23 -14.63 5.32 -0.41
CA PRO A 23 -14.11 3.96 -0.39
C PRO A 23 -15.25 3.01 -0.01
N LYS A 24 -15.23 1.82 -0.61
CA LYS A 24 -16.24 0.79 -0.32
C LYS A 24 -16.00 0.08 1.03
N SER A 25 -14.89 0.40 1.71
CA SER A 25 -14.53 -0.08 3.04
C SER A 25 -13.57 0.86 3.75
N ASP A 26 -13.58 0.83 5.09
CA ASP A 26 -12.64 1.60 5.91
C ASP A 26 -11.30 0.89 6.02
N ASP A 27 -10.53 1.08 4.97
CA ASP A 27 -9.33 0.35 4.61
C ASP A 27 -8.08 1.20 5.00
N ARG A 28 -8.14 1.85 6.18
CA ARG A 28 -7.07 2.73 6.69
C ARG A 28 -6.16 1.99 7.66
N TYR A 29 -4.87 2.32 7.64
CA TYR A 29 -3.96 1.94 8.72
C TYR A 29 -4.49 2.46 10.06
N GLN A 30 -4.79 1.56 11.00
CA GLN A 30 -5.23 1.97 12.33
C GLN A 30 -4.05 2.43 13.20
N SER A 31 -2.82 2.08 12.85
CA SER A 31 -1.62 2.44 13.60
C SER A 31 -0.79 3.51 12.88
N LEU A 32 -0.44 4.58 13.61
CA LEU A 32 0.47 5.63 13.10
C LEU A 32 1.82 5.08 12.59
N PRO A 33 2.45 4.07 13.22
CA PRO A 33 3.64 3.41 12.67
C PRO A 33 3.55 3.00 11.19
N LEU A 34 2.43 2.40 10.76
CA LEU A 34 2.27 2.01 9.36
C LEU A 34 2.10 3.24 8.45
N CYS A 35 1.41 4.28 8.93
CA CYS A 35 1.36 5.58 8.25
C CYS A 35 2.76 6.18 8.07
N ILE A 36 3.66 6.07 9.05
CA ILE A 36 5.05 6.57 8.95
C ILE A 36 5.80 5.84 7.85
N ILE A 37 5.76 4.50 7.86
CA ILE A 37 6.46 3.67 6.88
C ILE A 37 5.98 4.02 5.48
N ASP A 38 4.66 4.01 5.26
CA ASP A 38 4.07 4.34 3.97
C ASP A 38 4.48 5.75 3.53
N ALA A 39 4.32 6.75 4.41
CA ALA A 39 4.60 8.13 4.08
C ALA A 39 6.05 8.37 3.63
N VAL A 40 7.02 7.77 4.32
CA VAL A 40 8.45 7.91 4.00
C VAL A 40 8.81 7.13 2.73
N TYR A 41 8.30 5.90 2.58
CA TYR A 41 8.62 5.07 1.42
C TYR A 41 7.92 5.52 0.14
N SER A 42 6.74 6.16 0.22
CA SER A 42 5.96 6.64 -0.92
C SER A 42 6.48 7.92 -1.61
N ILE A 43 7.62 8.45 -1.18
CA ILE A 43 8.23 9.62 -1.85
C ILE A 43 9.15 9.18 -2.99
N GLY A 44 8.83 9.63 -4.21
CA GLY A 44 9.69 9.54 -5.38
C GLY A 44 9.81 8.14 -6.01
N VAL A 45 8.89 7.22 -5.70
CA VAL A 45 8.97 5.81 -6.13
C VAL A 45 7.64 5.31 -6.68
N ARG A 46 7.66 4.08 -7.23
CA ARG A 46 6.46 3.31 -7.56
C ARG A 46 5.85 2.73 -6.28
N TYR A 47 4.53 2.80 -6.16
CA TYR A 47 3.84 2.53 -4.90
C TYR A 47 3.89 1.07 -4.47
N GLU A 48 3.98 0.13 -5.41
CA GLU A 48 4.13 -1.31 -5.15
C GLU A 48 5.42 -1.62 -4.38
N SER A 49 6.42 -0.73 -4.45
CA SER A 49 7.60 -0.81 -3.60
C SER A 49 7.30 -0.43 -2.16
N THR A 50 6.44 0.55 -1.93
CA THR A 50 5.98 0.97 -0.60
C THR A 50 5.13 -0.12 0.04
N GLU A 51 4.12 -0.64 -0.67
CA GLU A 51 3.22 -1.68 -0.12
C GLU A 51 3.99 -2.89 0.35
N ARG A 52 4.92 -3.38 -0.48
CA ARG A 52 5.83 -4.47 -0.08
C ARG A 52 6.64 -4.14 1.17
N THR A 53 7.02 -2.88 1.36
CA THR A 53 7.79 -2.45 2.54
C THR A 53 6.96 -2.50 3.81
N VAL A 54 5.69 -2.06 3.73
CA VAL A 54 4.72 -2.17 4.84
C VAL A 54 4.43 -3.65 5.13
N ASP A 55 4.16 -4.46 4.10
CA ASP A 55 3.93 -5.91 4.23
C ASP A 55 5.10 -6.63 4.89
N ASN A 56 6.33 -6.32 4.50
CA ASN A 56 7.52 -6.94 5.09
C ASN A 56 7.65 -6.60 6.57
N PHE A 57 7.37 -5.35 6.94
CA PHE A 57 7.34 -4.93 8.33
C PHE A 57 6.27 -5.69 9.12
N CYS A 58 5.02 -5.71 8.64
CA CYS A 58 3.92 -6.44 9.30
C CYS A 58 4.21 -7.94 9.43
N LYS A 59 4.84 -8.56 8.42
CA LYS A 59 5.27 -9.97 8.47
C LYS A 59 6.37 -10.20 9.51
N TRP A 60 7.29 -9.27 9.66
CA TRP A 60 8.37 -9.38 10.64
C TRP A 60 7.84 -9.23 12.08
N THR A 61 6.86 -8.35 12.31
CA THR A 61 6.27 -8.12 13.64
C THR A 61 5.04 -8.97 13.97
N ASN A 62 4.43 -9.61 12.99
CA ASN A 62 3.05 -10.12 13.03
C ASN A 62 1.99 -9.06 13.34
N TRP A 63 2.25 -7.78 13.00
CA TRP A 63 1.27 -6.72 13.20
C TRP A 63 0.15 -6.81 12.17
N ASN A 64 -1.08 -6.52 12.63
CA ASN A 64 -2.25 -6.40 11.78
C ASN A 64 -2.51 -4.92 11.46
N TYR A 65 -2.96 -4.64 10.25
CA TYR A 65 -3.19 -3.28 9.82
C TYR A 65 -4.45 -2.62 10.43
N GLU A 66 -5.42 -3.46 10.83
CA GLU A 66 -6.67 -3.07 11.51
C GLU A 66 -6.47 -2.86 13.02
N GLN A 67 -5.31 -3.22 13.56
CA GLN A 67 -4.99 -3.02 14.97
C GLN A 67 -4.18 -1.72 15.15
N GLU A 68 -4.55 -0.96 16.18
CA GLU A 68 -3.75 0.20 16.60
C GLU A 68 -2.53 -0.28 17.41
N TYR A 69 -1.37 0.25 17.05
CA TYR A 69 -0.11 0.10 17.75
C TYR A 69 0.47 1.49 17.94
N THR A 70 1.15 1.68 19.06
CA THR A 70 1.68 2.97 19.47
C THR A 70 3.02 3.29 18.81
N VAL A 71 3.32 4.57 18.68
CA VAL A 71 4.63 5.05 18.23
C VAL A 71 5.73 4.57 19.19
N ASN A 72 5.46 4.50 20.49
CA ASN A 72 6.39 4.00 21.49
C ASN A 72 6.72 2.50 21.32
N GLU A 73 5.71 1.65 21.08
CA GLU A 73 5.94 0.23 20.76
C GLU A 73 6.78 0.09 19.49
N PHE A 74 6.47 0.90 18.47
CA PHE A 74 7.23 0.92 17.22
C PHE A 74 8.69 1.30 17.41
N ILE A 75 8.99 2.31 18.22
CA ILE A 75 10.36 2.70 18.57
C ILE A 75 11.07 1.58 19.33
N ALA A 76 10.38 0.91 20.26
CA ALA A 76 10.95 -0.16 21.07
C ALA A 76 11.39 -1.36 20.22
N LEU A 77 10.66 -1.69 19.15
CA LEU A 77 11.05 -2.73 18.19
C LEU A 77 12.42 -2.49 17.54
N PHE A 78 12.86 -1.22 17.50
CA PHE A 78 14.13 -0.84 16.87
C PHE A 78 15.30 -0.73 17.85
N ALA A 79 15.08 -0.96 19.14
CA ALA A 79 16.12 -0.86 20.16
C ALA A 79 17.31 -1.79 19.86
N ASP A 80 17.05 -3.02 19.45
CA ASP A 80 18.08 -4.03 19.17
C ASP A 80 18.95 -3.72 17.94
N PHE A 81 18.52 -2.78 17.08
CA PHE A 81 19.31 -2.35 15.92
C PHE A 81 20.41 -1.37 16.30
N ASP A 82 20.32 -0.69 17.45
CA ASP A 82 21.36 0.22 17.97
C ASP A 82 21.96 1.18 16.92
N GLY A 83 21.11 1.74 16.05
CA GLY A 83 21.53 2.64 14.98
C GLY A 83 22.04 1.97 13.69
N ASP A 84 22.03 0.64 13.61
CA ASP A 84 22.32 -0.13 12.39
C ASP A 84 21.13 -0.10 11.42
N TRP A 85 20.98 1.03 10.75
CA TRP A 85 19.91 1.26 9.78
C TRP A 85 20.07 0.45 8.50
N GLU A 86 21.28 -0.03 8.20
CA GLU A 86 21.51 -0.94 7.06
C GLU A 86 20.92 -2.31 7.35
N ARG A 87 21.10 -2.81 8.58
CA ARG A 87 20.47 -4.05 9.05
C ARG A 87 18.96 -3.90 9.10
N LEU A 88 18.44 -2.81 9.66
CA LEU A 88 16.98 -2.55 9.68
C LEU A 88 16.37 -2.49 8.27
N ALA A 89 17.04 -1.80 7.34
CA ALA A 89 16.61 -1.73 5.94
C ALA A 89 16.60 -3.09 5.25
N THR A 90 17.53 -3.98 5.60
CA THR A 90 17.72 -5.27 4.92
C THR A 90 16.85 -6.37 5.51
N GLU A 91 16.81 -6.48 6.83
CA GLU A 91 16.16 -7.59 7.53
C GLU A 91 14.65 -7.36 7.72
N VAL A 92 14.27 -6.13 8.06
CA VAL A 92 12.87 -5.77 8.39
C VAL A 92 12.14 -5.23 7.18
N PHE A 93 12.57 -4.07 6.66
CA PHE A 93 11.86 -3.42 5.55
C PHE A 93 12.10 -4.13 4.21
N ARG A 94 13.24 -4.84 4.09
CA ARG A 94 13.78 -5.38 2.83
C ARG A 94 13.78 -4.34 1.70
N ASN A 95 14.09 -3.10 2.06
CA ASN A 95 14.11 -1.95 1.19
C ASN A 95 15.22 -0.98 1.63
N ARG A 96 16.24 -0.84 0.78
CA ARG A 96 17.45 -0.04 1.03
C ARG A 96 17.42 1.35 0.37
N GLN A 97 16.23 1.81 -0.02
CA GLN A 97 16.08 3.12 -0.64
C GLN A 97 16.52 4.25 0.30
N ARG A 98 16.94 5.35 -0.30
CA ARG A 98 17.38 6.58 0.39
C ARG A 98 16.39 7.72 0.18
N THR A 99 16.41 8.69 1.08
CA THR A 99 15.59 9.92 0.97
C THR A 99 16.02 10.82 -0.20
N SER A 100 17.26 10.65 -0.69
CA SER A 100 17.83 11.31 -1.86
C SER A 100 18.95 10.46 -2.45
N SER A 101 19.12 10.50 -3.77
CA SER A 101 20.17 9.78 -4.50
C SER A 101 21.57 10.39 -4.36
N ARG A 102 21.69 11.63 -3.88
CA ARG A 102 22.98 12.34 -3.76
C ARG A 102 23.57 12.28 -2.35
N SER A 103 22.75 12.55 -1.34
CA SER A 103 23.20 12.73 0.05
C SER A 103 22.13 12.32 1.07
N GLY A 104 21.16 11.50 0.68
CA GLY A 104 20.07 11.07 1.54
C GLY A 104 20.48 9.97 2.52
N ILE A 105 19.88 9.99 3.70
CA ILE A 105 19.92 8.86 4.64
C ILE A 105 19.06 7.70 4.09
N LEU A 106 19.24 6.50 4.66
CA LEU A 106 18.31 5.40 4.38
C LEU A 106 16.89 5.80 4.81
N LYS A 107 15.89 5.36 4.05
CA LYS A 107 14.49 5.55 4.44
C LYS A 107 14.18 4.82 5.75
N ALA A 108 14.87 3.73 6.07
CA ALA A 108 14.81 3.08 7.38
C ALA A 108 15.22 4.02 8.53
N ASP A 109 16.33 4.75 8.38
CA ASP A 109 16.76 5.78 9.34
C ASP A 109 15.71 6.90 9.43
N ALA A 110 15.21 7.38 8.28
CA ALA A 110 14.19 8.41 8.24
C ALA A 110 12.89 7.98 8.96
N VAL A 111 12.45 6.73 8.81
CA VAL A 111 11.28 6.16 9.53
C VAL A 111 11.49 6.20 11.04
N TYR A 112 12.65 5.74 11.53
CA TYR A 112 12.97 5.81 12.96
C TYR A 112 12.94 7.25 13.48
N ARG A 113 13.61 8.17 12.77
CA ARG A 113 13.64 9.60 13.15
C ARG A 113 12.26 10.24 13.10
N PHE A 114 11.41 9.85 12.15
CA PHE A 114 10.04 10.33 12.06
C PHE A 114 9.24 9.89 13.30
N ALA A 115 9.33 8.63 13.69
CA ALA A 115 8.70 8.12 14.91
C ALA A 115 9.21 8.84 16.16
N ARG A 116 10.52 9.08 16.27
CA ARG A 116 11.10 9.90 17.36
C ARG A 116 10.61 11.35 17.34
N GLY A 117 10.38 11.93 16.16
CA GLY A 117 9.79 13.26 15.99
C GLY A 117 8.36 13.32 16.54
N LEU A 118 7.52 12.33 16.19
CA LEU A 118 6.18 12.19 16.75
C LEU A 118 6.19 12.02 18.27
N GLN A 119 7.01 11.08 18.77
CA GLN A 119 7.19 10.87 20.21
C GLN A 119 7.62 12.16 20.92
N SER A 120 8.55 12.91 20.34
CA SER A 120 9.01 14.17 20.92
C SER A 120 7.90 15.22 20.97
N CYS A 121 6.86 15.10 20.16
CA CYS A 121 5.69 15.98 20.15
C CYS A 121 4.49 15.38 20.91
N ASP A 122 4.71 14.32 21.69
CA ASP A 122 3.68 13.62 22.46
C ASP A 122 2.57 12.98 21.60
N VAL A 123 2.89 12.67 20.33
CA VAL A 123 1.99 11.97 19.40
C VAL A 123 2.29 10.48 19.42
N ASN A 124 1.46 9.68 20.11
CA ASN A 124 1.70 8.25 20.30
C ASN A 124 0.68 7.35 19.58
N THR A 125 -0.56 7.81 19.42
CA THR A 125 -1.72 7.13 18.82
C THR A 125 -2.45 8.05 17.86
N ARG A 126 -3.43 7.55 17.11
CA ARG A 126 -4.22 8.40 16.20
C ARG A 126 -4.98 9.51 16.94
N ALA A 127 -5.41 9.24 18.16
CA ALA A 127 -6.10 10.20 19.02
C ALA A 127 -5.21 11.40 19.42
N ASP A 128 -3.89 11.24 19.34
CA ASP A 128 -2.92 12.28 19.70
C ASP A 128 -2.56 13.19 18.50
N ILE A 129 -3.11 12.95 17.32
CA ILE A 129 -2.91 13.84 16.16
C ILE A 129 -3.55 15.21 16.50
N PRO A 130 -2.79 16.32 16.36
CA PRO A 130 -3.32 17.65 16.64
C PRO A 130 -4.55 17.98 15.79
N GLU A 131 -5.52 18.67 16.38
CA GLU A 131 -6.70 19.19 15.66
C GLU A 131 -6.30 20.18 14.56
N GLU A 132 -5.22 20.91 14.77
CA GLU A 132 -4.63 21.85 13.81
C GLU A 132 -3.12 21.67 13.74
N VAL A 133 -2.58 21.63 12.51
CA VAL A 133 -1.14 21.56 12.21
C VAL A 133 -0.77 22.77 11.35
N THR A 134 0.19 23.57 11.79
CA THR A 134 0.61 24.80 11.09
C THR A 134 1.94 24.59 10.40
N PHE A 135 1.98 24.80 9.08
CA PHE A 135 3.21 24.67 8.27
C PHE A 135 3.97 26.00 8.11
N ASP A 136 3.29 27.13 8.25
CA ASP A 136 3.89 28.47 8.15
C ASP A 136 3.23 29.46 9.14
N PRO A 137 3.93 29.90 10.21
CA PRO A 137 5.21 29.36 10.66
C PRO A 137 5.06 27.89 11.12
N PRO A 138 6.10 27.05 10.97
CA PRO A 138 5.99 25.63 11.32
C PRO A 138 5.82 25.44 12.82
N ASP A 139 4.83 24.64 13.22
CA ASP A 139 4.67 24.22 14.62
C ASP A 139 5.76 23.21 15.06
N ARG A 140 5.64 22.71 16.29
CA ARG A 140 6.59 21.74 16.86
C ARG A 140 6.67 20.44 16.05
N LEU A 141 5.53 19.93 15.58
CA LEU A 141 5.45 18.69 14.81
C LEU A 141 6.10 18.88 13.43
N VAL A 142 5.72 19.94 12.72
CA VAL A 142 6.31 20.27 11.41
C VAL A 142 7.81 20.49 11.55
N SER A 143 8.26 21.22 12.56
CA SER A 143 9.68 21.48 12.83
C SER A 143 10.45 20.19 13.11
N ALA A 144 9.91 19.29 13.93
CA ALA A 144 10.55 18.02 14.26
C ALA A 144 10.77 17.12 13.03
N ILE A 145 9.76 17.05 12.15
CA ILE A 145 9.82 16.17 10.98
C ILE A 145 10.63 16.78 9.83
N THR A 146 10.50 18.08 9.58
CA THR A 146 11.24 18.76 8.49
C THR A 146 12.74 18.89 8.78
N ALA A 147 13.15 18.77 10.05
CA ALA A 147 14.57 18.68 10.42
C ALA A 147 15.24 17.36 10.02
N ILE A 148 14.48 16.32 9.65
CA ILE A 148 15.02 15.02 9.25
C ILE A 148 15.69 15.12 7.86
N PRO A 149 16.92 14.60 7.66
CA PRO A 149 17.59 14.65 6.36
C PRO A 149 16.76 14.10 5.20
N GLY A 150 16.44 14.97 4.24
CA GLY A 150 15.63 14.64 3.07
C GLY A 150 14.11 14.75 3.28
N GLN A 151 13.64 15.31 4.40
CA GLN A 151 12.22 15.54 4.71
C GLN A 151 11.86 17.04 4.80
N SER A 152 12.78 17.94 4.45
CA SER A 152 12.63 19.39 4.64
C SER A 152 11.48 20.03 3.88
N SER A 153 10.97 19.38 2.82
CA SER A 153 9.81 19.88 2.08
C SER A 153 8.47 19.64 2.80
N GLY A 154 8.44 18.82 3.85
CA GLY A 154 7.22 18.46 4.56
C GLY A 154 6.25 17.57 3.77
N ILE A 155 6.60 17.14 2.54
CA ILE A 155 5.72 16.34 1.67
C ILE A 155 5.35 15.01 2.32
N SER A 156 6.30 14.35 2.97
CA SER A 156 6.04 13.10 3.71
C SER A 156 5.17 13.34 4.93
N LEU A 157 5.33 14.46 5.64
CA LEU A 157 4.48 14.83 6.78
C LEU A 157 3.04 15.06 6.33
N LYS A 158 2.83 15.82 5.26
CA LYS A 158 1.49 16.04 4.68
C LYS A 158 0.83 14.71 4.31
N TYR A 159 1.58 13.81 3.69
CA TYR A 159 1.06 12.49 3.35
C TYR A 159 0.78 11.62 4.59
N PHE A 160 1.68 11.62 5.58
CA PHE A 160 1.45 10.97 6.87
C PHE A 160 0.16 11.46 7.53
N LEU A 161 -0.06 12.78 7.57
CA LEU A 161 -1.26 13.38 8.16
C LEU A 161 -2.52 12.93 7.42
N MET A 162 -2.50 12.88 6.08
CA MET A 162 -3.62 12.33 5.29
C MET A 162 -3.91 10.86 5.66
N LEU A 163 -2.88 10.02 5.76
CA LEU A 163 -3.00 8.61 6.20
C LEU A 163 -3.54 8.51 7.64
N ALA A 164 -3.11 9.44 8.50
CA ALA A 164 -3.56 9.59 9.88
C ALA A 164 -4.95 10.24 10.01
N GLY A 165 -5.63 10.53 8.89
CA GLY A 165 -7.01 11.03 8.87
C GLY A 165 -7.16 12.52 9.18
N TYR A 166 -6.05 13.27 9.15
CA TYR A 166 -6.07 14.72 9.27
C TYR A 166 -6.43 15.34 7.91
N ASP A 167 -7.48 16.17 7.91
CA ASP A 167 -8.05 16.77 6.70
C ASP A 167 -7.48 18.15 6.36
N GLY A 168 -6.65 18.74 7.23
CA GLY A 168 -6.03 20.05 6.99
C GLY A 168 -4.78 20.00 6.12
N ALA A 169 -4.46 18.87 5.49
CA ALA A 169 -3.27 18.72 4.64
C ALA A 169 -3.55 17.84 3.43
N ILE A 170 -2.97 18.23 2.29
CA ILE A 170 -2.92 17.42 1.07
C ILE A 170 -1.48 17.39 0.57
N LYS A 171 -1.06 16.26 0.01
CA LYS A 171 0.26 16.11 -0.61
C LYS A 171 0.23 16.75 -2.01
N PRO A 172 0.95 17.86 -2.26
CA PRO A 172 0.93 18.50 -3.57
C PRO A 172 1.89 17.81 -4.55
N ASP A 173 1.57 16.58 -4.93
CA ASP A 173 2.37 15.83 -5.89
C ASP A 173 2.08 16.24 -7.34
N ARG A 174 2.86 15.70 -8.29
CA ARG A 174 2.71 16.00 -9.71
C ARG A 174 1.32 15.72 -10.27
N MET A 175 0.56 14.78 -9.70
CA MET A 175 -0.79 14.46 -10.17
C MET A 175 -1.78 15.51 -9.69
N VAL A 176 -1.68 15.93 -8.43
CA VAL A 176 -2.49 17.03 -7.89
C VAL A 176 -2.22 18.33 -8.64
N VAL A 177 -0.94 18.68 -8.85
CA VAL A 177 -0.56 19.87 -9.63
C VAL A 177 -1.11 19.80 -11.06
N ARG A 178 -0.97 18.65 -11.73
CA ARG A 178 -1.51 18.46 -13.09
C ARG A 178 -3.03 18.59 -13.11
N PHE A 179 -3.74 18.03 -12.13
CA PHE A 179 -5.19 18.10 -12.06
C PHE A 179 -5.69 19.54 -11.91
N VAL A 180 -5.05 20.33 -11.06
CA VAL A 180 -5.37 21.75 -10.92
C VAL A 180 -5.00 22.51 -12.20
N ALA A 181 -3.86 22.23 -12.81
CA ALA A 181 -3.45 22.81 -14.09
C ALA A 181 -4.49 22.55 -15.21
N ASP A 182 -4.97 21.30 -15.31
CA ASP A 182 -5.99 20.89 -16.27
C ASP A 182 -7.32 21.63 -16.01
N ALA A 183 -7.74 21.73 -14.75
CA ALA A 183 -8.97 22.44 -14.37
C ALA A 183 -8.92 23.95 -14.68
N LEU A 184 -7.74 24.55 -14.53
CA LEU A 184 -7.53 25.98 -14.78
C LEU A 184 -7.15 26.30 -16.24
N GLY A 185 -6.83 25.28 -17.05
CA GLY A 185 -6.36 25.45 -18.42
C GLY A 185 -4.99 26.14 -18.52
N ARG A 186 -4.11 26.00 -17.52
CA ARG A 186 -2.78 26.64 -17.48
C ARG A 186 -1.72 25.75 -16.84
N ASN A 187 -0.46 25.89 -17.27
CA ASN A 187 0.64 25.01 -16.88
C ASN A 187 1.60 25.60 -15.83
N ASP A 188 1.32 26.79 -15.31
CA ASP A 188 2.14 27.52 -14.33
C ASP A 188 1.68 27.34 -12.88
N VAL A 189 0.87 26.30 -12.61
CA VAL A 189 0.41 25.95 -11.26
C VAL A 189 1.58 25.43 -10.42
N THR A 190 1.82 26.06 -9.28
CA THR A 190 2.82 25.61 -8.31
C THR A 190 2.22 24.60 -7.33
N PRO A 191 3.05 23.78 -6.64
CA PRO A 191 2.59 22.88 -5.58
C PRO A 191 1.75 23.58 -4.50
N ASP A 192 2.17 24.77 -4.05
CA ASP A 192 1.48 25.52 -2.98
C ASP A 192 0.10 26.03 -3.44
N VAL A 193 0.01 26.49 -4.70
CA VAL A 193 -1.27 26.90 -5.31
C VAL A 193 -2.20 25.69 -5.45
N ALA A 194 -1.67 24.55 -5.91
CA ALA A 194 -2.45 23.33 -6.04
C ALA A 194 -2.98 22.85 -4.68
N GLU A 195 -2.14 22.79 -3.66
CA GLU A 195 -2.55 22.42 -2.29
C GLU A 195 -3.64 23.34 -1.76
N THR A 196 -3.44 24.66 -1.86
CA THR A 196 -4.38 25.66 -1.38
C THR A 196 -5.74 25.52 -2.06
N LEU A 197 -5.75 25.34 -3.39
CA LEU A 197 -6.98 25.18 -4.16
C LEU A 197 -7.68 23.86 -3.83
N VAL A 198 -6.98 22.73 -3.78
CA VAL A 198 -7.61 21.44 -3.46
C VAL A 198 -8.15 21.42 -2.02
N LEU A 199 -7.45 21.98 -1.03
CA LEU A 199 -7.96 22.09 0.34
C LEU A 199 -9.19 23.01 0.42
N SER A 200 -9.17 24.14 -0.30
CA SER A 200 -10.32 25.05 -0.36
C SER A 200 -11.52 24.38 -1.02
N THR A 201 -11.30 23.63 -2.11
CA THR A 201 -12.34 22.85 -2.77
C THR A 201 -12.86 21.74 -1.85
N HIS A 202 -11.98 20.99 -1.20
CA HIS A 202 -12.35 19.95 -0.23
C HIS A 202 -13.27 20.51 0.86
N LYS A 203 -12.94 21.66 1.43
CA LYS A 203 -13.78 22.33 2.45
C LYS A 203 -15.20 22.61 1.95
N VAL A 204 -15.34 23.04 0.70
CA VAL A 204 -16.67 23.27 0.08
C VAL A 204 -17.40 21.95 -0.12
N LEU A 205 -16.75 20.97 -0.77
CA LEU A 205 -17.38 19.68 -1.08
C LEU A 205 -17.75 18.89 0.18
N ARG A 206 -16.94 18.99 1.24
CA ARG A 206 -17.20 18.33 2.53
C ARG A 206 -18.44 18.88 3.23
N SER A 207 -18.79 20.15 3.01
CA SER A 207 -20.04 20.71 3.54
C SER A 207 -21.29 20.06 2.92
N GLU A 208 -21.14 19.49 1.72
CA GLU A 208 -22.20 18.77 0.99
C GLU A 208 -22.13 17.26 1.25
N MET A 209 -20.93 16.72 1.41
CA MET A 209 -20.66 15.29 1.69
C MET A 209 -19.67 15.17 2.87
N PRO A 210 -20.16 15.10 4.12
CA PRO A 210 -19.33 15.13 5.33
C PRO A 210 -18.24 14.05 5.42
N ASP A 211 -18.49 12.90 4.79
CA ASP A 211 -17.58 11.74 4.74
C ASP A 211 -16.45 11.90 3.73
N LEU A 212 -16.46 12.95 2.90
CA LEU A 212 -15.36 13.26 1.99
C LEU A 212 -14.19 13.81 2.79
N THR A 213 -13.18 12.99 3.02
CA THR A 213 -11.90 13.41 3.60
C THR A 213 -10.95 13.95 2.53
N ALA A 214 -9.93 14.70 2.95
CA ALA A 214 -8.90 15.22 2.06
C ALA A 214 -8.14 14.07 1.37
N ALA A 215 -7.92 12.96 2.09
CA ALA A 215 -7.32 11.75 1.57
C ALA A 215 -8.17 11.07 0.48
N ILE A 216 -9.50 11.05 0.64
CA ILE A 216 -10.42 10.48 -0.37
C ILE A 216 -10.40 11.34 -1.64
N LEU A 217 -10.42 12.66 -1.50
CA LEU A 217 -10.36 13.57 -2.64
C LEU A 217 -9.01 13.46 -3.39
N ASP A 218 -7.89 13.46 -2.68
CA ASP A 218 -6.55 13.25 -3.25
C ASP A 218 -6.48 11.94 -4.04
N TYR A 219 -7.01 10.85 -3.46
CA TYR A 219 -7.08 9.57 -4.14
C TYR A 219 -7.91 9.62 -5.43
N GLY A 220 -9.08 10.25 -5.40
CA GLY A 220 -9.92 10.45 -6.58
C GLY A 220 -9.16 11.15 -7.70
N ILE A 221 -8.54 12.28 -7.38
CA ILE A 221 -7.69 13.07 -8.29
C ILE A 221 -6.57 12.22 -8.88
N TRP A 222 -5.86 11.50 -8.01
CA TRP A 222 -4.75 10.66 -8.39
C TRP A 222 -5.19 9.52 -9.32
N SER A 223 -6.31 8.84 -9.00
CA SER A 223 -6.86 7.73 -9.78
C SER A 223 -7.27 8.17 -11.20
N TYR A 224 -7.92 9.34 -11.28
CA TYR A 224 -8.28 9.97 -12.53
C TYR A 224 -7.05 10.31 -13.40
N GLN A 225 -6.06 10.99 -12.82
CA GLN A 225 -4.84 11.40 -13.52
C GLN A 225 -4.02 10.20 -14.00
N ARG A 226 -3.98 9.12 -13.22
CA ARG A 226 -3.35 7.86 -13.61
C ARG A 226 -4.07 7.24 -14.81
N GLY A 227 -5.41 7.17 -14.78
CA GLY A 227 -6.23 6.63 -15.87
C GLY A 227 -6.01 7.34 -17.21
N ARG A 228 -5.84 8.67 -17.19
CA ARG A 228 -5.54 9.48 -18.39
C ARG A 228 -4.14 9.28 -18.96
N SER A 229 -3.20 8.82 -18.13
CA SER A 229 -1.80 8.69 -18.53
C SER A 229 -1.50 7.40 -19.31
N GLY A 230 -2.49 6.52 -19.53
CA GLY A 230 -2.33 5.23 -20.22
C GLY A 230 -1.42 4.20 -19.51
N LYS A 231 -0.83 4.58 -18.37
CA LYS A 231 0.03 3.74 -17.55
C LYS A 231 -0.79 3.07 -16.44
N LYS A 232 -0.93 1.74 -16.51
CA LYS A 232 -1.48 0.92 -15.43
C LYS A 232 -0.41 0.67 -14.35
N ASP A 233 -0.15 1.66 -13.50
CA ASP A 233 0.62 1.46 -12.25
C ASP A 233 -0.35 1.57 -11.05
N PRO A 234 -0.53 0.53 -10.20
CA PRO A 234 -1.41 0.55 -9.04
C PRO A 234 -0.90 1.47 -7.92
N LYS A 235 -1.72 2.45 -7.56
CA LYS A 235 -1.87 2.98 -6.19
C LYS A 235 -3.34 2.79 -5.87
N PRO A 236 -3.71 1.70 -5.19
CA PRO A 236 -5.03 1.58 -4.60
C PRO A 236 -5.17 2.53 -3.40
N ILE A 237 -6.39 2.71 -2.91
CA ILE A 237 -6.60 3.23 -1.56
C ILE A 237 -5.79 2.34 -0.62
N ILE A 238 -5.33 2.95 0.46
CA ILE A 238 -4.45 2.49 1.51
C ILE A 238 -4.66 1.04 1.99
N HIS A 239 -5.75 0.33 1.66
CA HIS A 239 -5.91 -1.14 1.78
C HIS A 239 -6.71 -1.85 0.67
N GLU A 240 -6.96 -1.28 -0.51
CA GLU A 240 -7.57 -2.09 -1.59
C GLU A 240 -6.65 -3.28 -2.00
N ILE A 241 -5.37 -3.24 -1.60
CA ILE A 241 -4.42 -4.36 -1.64
C ILE A 241 -4.36 -5.21 -0.35
N MET A 242 -4.89 -4.75 0.77
CA MET A 242 -4.91 -5.47 2.04
C MET A 242 -6.12 -6.37 2.25
N ARG A 243 -7.11 -6.30 1.36
CA ARG A 243 -8.10 -7.38 1.25
C ARG A 243 -7.56 -8.57 0.48
N ARG A 244 -6.44 -8.44 -0.24
CA ARG A 244 -5.87 -9.52 -1.05
C ARG A 244 -4.96 -10.39 -0.20
N GLU A 245 -5.50 -11.48 0.29
CA GLU A 245 -4.71 -12.47 1.00
C GLU A 245 -4.28 -13.60 0.06
N VAL A 246 -3.01 -14.01 0.16
CA VAL A 246 -2.54 -15.25 -0.48
C VAL A 246 -3.05 -16.41 0.35
N VAL A 247 -4.00 -17.17 -0.20
CA VAL A 247 -4.53 -18.38 0.45
C VAL A 247 -3.55 -19.54 0.29
N LEU A 248 -3.01 -19.69 -0.92
CA LEU A 248 -2.12 -20.79 -1.28
C LEU A 248 -1.20 -20.35 -2.43
N ARG A 249 0.11 -20.48 -2.25
CA ARG A 249 1.12 -20.27 -3.29
C ARG A 249 1.96 -21.52 -3.48
N ILE A 250 2.10 -21.91 -4.75
CA ILE A 250 2.69 -23.18 -5.17
C ILE A 250 3.75 -22.90 -6.22
N GLY A 251 4.92 -23.51 -6.08
CA GLY A 251 6.02 -23.43 -7.04
C GLY A 251 6.03 -24.62 -7.99
N GLY A 252 6.30 -24.35 -9.27
CA GLY A 252 6.59 -25.34 -10.30
C GLY A 252 7.79 -24.90 -11.15
N GLU A 253 8.18 -25.72 -12.11
CA GLU A 253 9.41 -25.51 -12.92
C GLU A 253 9.40 -24.19 -13.71
N GLY A 254 8.22 -23.74 -14.16
CA GLY A 254 8.06 -22.49 -14.91
C GLY A 254 7.78 -21.24 -14.07
N GLY A 255 7.56 -21.36 -12.76
CA GLY A 255 7.18 -20.23 -11.91
C GLY A 255 6.24 -20.60 -10.77
N SER A 256 5.19 -19.80 -10.56
CA SER A 256 4.27 -20.01 -9.43
C SER A 256 2.80 -19.87 -9.80
N LEU A 257 1.97 -20.66 -9.11
CA LEU A 257 0.52 -20.54 -9.06
C LEU A 257 0.13 -19.98 -7.70
N THR A 258 -0.62 -18.88 -7.69
CA THR A 258 -1.05 -18.21 -6.46
C THR A 258 -2.57 -18.11 -6.44
N LEU A 259 -3.20 -18.81 -5.51
CA LEU A 259 -4.59 -18.59 -5.14
C LEU A 259 -4.65 -17.42 -4.16
N VAL A 260 -5.39 -16.39 -4.55
CA VAL A 260 -5.66 -15.23 -3.70
C VAL A 260 -7.14 -15.11 -3.42
N ARG A 261 -7.47 -14.59 -2.23
CA ARG A 261 -8.82 -14.14 -1.90
C ARG A 261 -8.83 -12.63 -1.70
N GLN A 262 -9.93 -12.00 -2.05
CA GLN A 262 -10.20 -10.63 -1.70
C GLN A 262 -11.63 -10.40 -1.26
N ARG A 263 -11.84 -9.44 -0.36
CA ARG A 263 -13.16 -9.09 0.15
C ARG A 263 -13.80 -8.02 -0.73
N THR A 264 -14.97 -8.30 -1.28
CA THR A 264 -15.74 -7.36 -2.10
C THR A 264 -16.39 -6.27 -1.24
N ALA A 265 -16.97 -5.27 -1.89
CA ALA A 265 -17.68 -4.17 -1.26
C ALA A 265 -18.86 -4.61 -0.36
N ASP A 266 -19.52 -5.71 -0.71
CA ASP A 266 -20.60 -6.38 0.03
C ASP A 266 -20.09 -7.35 1.10
N GLU A 267 -18.83 -7.17 1.53
CA GLU A 267 -18.11 -8.01 2.50
C GLU A 267 -17.97 -9.50 2.14
N GLN A 268 -18.32 -9.90 0.91
CA GLN A 268 -18.20 -11.27 0.46
C GLN A 268 -16.76 -11.59 0.05
N TRP A 269 -16.34 -12.83 0.26
CA TRP A 269 -15.05 -13.28 -0.26
C TRP A 269 -15.18 -13.68 -1.73
N GLN A 270 -14.22 -13.24 -2.52
CA GLN A 270 -14.00 -13.74 -3.87
C GLN A 270 -12.56 -14.19 -4.04
N PHE A 271 -12.34 -15.15 -4.93
CA PHE A 271 -11.09 -15.84 -5.10
C PHE A 271 -10.67 -15.83 -6.57
N ARG A 272 -9.37 -15.87 -6.85
CA ARG A 272 -8.86 -16.05 -8.22
C ARG A 272 -7.49 -16.72 -8.19
N ILE A 273 -7.09 -17.26 -9.33
CA ILE A 273 -5.73 -17.79 -9.54
C ILE A 273 -4.92 -16.80 -10.35
N GLU A 274 -3.71 -16.56 -9.90
CA GLU A 274 -2.69 -15.79 -10.60
C GLU A 274 -1.51 -16.71 -10.93
N THR A 275 -1.02 -16.63 -12.17
CA THR A 275 0.17 -17.33 -12.62
C THR A 275 1.29 -16.32 -12.83
N ASN A 276 2.50 -16.68 -12.44
CA ASN A 276 3.69 -15.91 -12.72
C ASN A 276 4.78 -16.85 -13.20
N GLU A 277 5.15 -16.72 -14.47
CA GLU A 277 6.11 -17.54 -15.20
C GLU A 277 7.37 -16.76 -15.59
N THR A 278 7.66 -15.64 -14.91
CA THR A 278 8.86 -14.84 -15.18
C THR A 278 10.17 -15.59 -14.99
N ALA A 279 10.16 -16.74 -14.28
CA ALA A 279 11.32 -17.62 -14.19
C ALA A 279 11.78 -18.19 -15.55
N LEU A 280 10.89 -18.21 -16.56
CA LEU A 280 11.20 -18.64 -17.92
C LEU A 280 11.82 -17.52 -18.77
N TYR A 281 11.78 -16.26 -18.31
CA TYR A 281 12.25 -15.10 -19.09
C TYR A 281 13.73 -15.23 -19.47
N ASP A 282 14.56 -15.66 -18.52
CA ASP A 282 16.01 -15.82 -18.72
C ASP A 282 16.39 -17.05 -19.57
N MET A 283 15.42 -17.93 -19.87
CA MET A 283 15.63 -19.16 -20.66
C MET A 283 15.16 -19.05 -22.11
N LEU A 284 14.48 -17.96 -22.49
CA LEU A 284 13.95 -17.72 -23.84
C LEU A 284 14.80 -16.73 -24.63
N SER A 285 14.89 -16.91 -25.95
CA SER A 285 15.56 -15.98 -26.86
C SER A 285 14.74 -14.70 -27.07
N ASP A 286 15.38 -13.62 -27.53
CA ASP A 286 14.69 -12.33 -27.75
C ASP A 286 13.56 -12.40 -28.81
N GLU A 287 13.66 -13.31 -29.79
CA GLU A 287 12.59 -13.57 -30.76
C GLU A 287 11.41 -14.30 -30.10
N ASP A 288 11.67 -15.25 -29.20
CA ASP A 288 10.65 -16.04 -28.50
C ASP A 288 9.93 -15.26 -27.40
N ARG A 289 10.50 -14.15 -26.91
CA ARG A 289 9.89 -13.29 -25.87
C ARG A 289 8.75 -12.41 -26.41
N ASN A 290 8.67 -12.22 -27.72
CA ASN A 290 7.81 -11.19 -28.30
C ASN A 290 6.33 -11.62 -28.32
N GLY A 291 5.49 -10.91 -27.56
CA GLY A 291 4.05 -11.18 -27.45
C GLY A 291 3.63 -12.19 -26.37
N ILE A 292 4.57 -12.71 -25.58
CA ILE A 292 4.27 -13.61 -24.45
C ILE A 292 4.00 -12.80 -23.18
N GLU A 293 2.83 -12.98 -22.59
CA GLU A 293 2.50 -12.45 -21.27
C GLU A 293 2.89 -13.48 -20.19
N PHE A 294 3.99 -13.24 -19.48
CA PHE A 294 4.54 -14.15 -18.46
C PHE A 294 3.74 -14.18 -17.15
N SER A 295 2.60 -13.50 -17.09
CA SER A 295 1.72 -13.51 -15.93
C SER A 295 0.28 -13.46 -16.39
N SER A 296 -0.57 -14.30 -15.80
CA SER A 296 -1.99 -14.30 -16.12
C SER A 296 -2.84 -14.37 -14.85
N GLN A 297 -4.13 -14.07 -14.99
CA GLN A 297 -5.09 -14.16 -13.89
C GLN A 297 -6.43 -14.68 -14.39
N THR A 298 -7.12 -15.45 -13.56
CA THR A 298 -8.50 -15.87 -13.84
C THR A 298 -9.50 -14.77 -13.51
N GLY A 299 -10.74 -14.96 -13.96
CA GLY A 299 -11.89 -14.29 -13.34
C GLY A 299 -12.06 -14.69 -11.87
N TYR A 300 -12.87 -13.92 -11.15
CA TYR A 300 -13.19 -14.19 -9.75
C TYR A 300 -14.27 -15.27 -9.60
N VAL A 301 -14.12 -16.10 -8.58
CA VAL A 301 -15.11 -17.07 -8.10
C VAL A 301 -15.48 -16.75 -6.65
N ARG A 302 -16.62 -17.25 -6.16
CA ARG A 302 -17.19 -16.79 -4.88
C ARG A 302 -16.94 -17.73 -3.71
N SER A 303 -16.33 -18.89 -3.93
CA SER A 303 -16.00 -19.84 -2.86
C SER A 303 -14.60 -20.41 -3.02
N PHE A 304 -14.07 -20.91 -1.91
CA PHE A 304 -12.76 -21.56 -1.87
C PHE A 304 -12.76 -22.86 -2.69
N GLU A 305 -13.85 -23.61 -2.68
CA GLU A 305 -14.02 -24.85 -3.44
C GLU A 305 -13.97 -24.59 -4.95
N GLN A 306 -14.69 -23.58 -5.44
CA GLN A 306 -14.62 -23.14 -6.84
C GLN A 306 -13.21 -22.69 -7.22
N ALA A 307 -12.48 -22.09 -6.27
CA ALA A 307 -11.12 -21.65 -6.51
C ALA A 307 -10.14 -22.82 -6.61
N LEU A 308 -10.37 -23.91 -5.87
CA LEU A 308 -9.62 -25.16 -6.02
C LEU A 308 -9.91 -25.85 -7.35
N GLU A 309 -11.16 -25.80 -7.85
CA GLU A 309 -11.49 -26.29 -9.20
C GLU A 309 -10.72 -25.53 -10.29
N LEU A 310 -10.49 -24.22 -10.11
CA LEU A 310 -9.63 -23.46 -11.02
C LEU A 310 -8.16 -23.91 -10.99
N LEU A 311 -7.67 -24.36 -9.82
CA LEU A 311 -6.33 -24.91 -9.65
C LEU A 311 -6.20 -26.32 -10.24
N ASP A 312 -7.28 -27.10 -10.28
CA ASP A 312 -7.28 -28.48 -10.81
C ASP A 312 -6.98 -28.57 -12.31
N ARG A 313 -6.91 -27.42 -13.02
CA ARG A 313 -6.29 -27.32 -14.35
C ARG A 313 -4.79 -27.63 -14.35
N TYR A 314 -4.17 -27.63 -13.17
CA TYR A 314 -2.77 -27.97 -12.94
C TYR A 314 -2.70 -29.12 -11.93
N PRO A 315 -1.64 -29.96 -11.97
CA PRO A 315 -1.39 -31.00 -10.97
C PRO A 315 -0.86 -30.40 -9.67
N TRP A 316 -1.54 -29.39 -9.13
CA TRP A 316 -1.02 -28.48 -8.12
C TRP A 316 -0.69 -29.15 -6.79
N PHE A 317 -1.38 -30.25 -6.45
CA PHE A 317 -1.12 -31.05 -5.25
C PHE A 317 0.19 -31.84 -5.33
N ASP A 318 0.71 -32.11 -6.53
CA ASP A 318 2.00 -32.77 -6.71
C ASP A 318 3.18 -31.79 -6.75
N LEU A 319 2.89 -30.49 -6.87
CA LEU A 319 3.86 -29.39 -6.87
C LEU A 319 4.31 -28.99 -5.45
N TYR A 320 5.19 -27.99 -5.38
CA TYR A 320 5.87 -27.61 -4.15
C TYR A 320 5.14 -26.46 -3.42
N PRO A 321 4.66 -26.66 -2.16
CA PRO A 321 4.02 -25.58 -1.42
C PRO A 321 5.04 -24.51 -1.00
N ILE A 322 4.80 -23.27 -1.42
CA ILE A 322 5.63 -22.12 -1.03
C ILE A 322 5.08 -21.49 0.25
N GLU A 323 3.76 -21.27 0.30
CA GLU A 323 3.06 -20.56 1.37
C GLU A 323 1.59 -20.96 1.41
N VAL A 324 1.05 -21.12 2.62
CA VAL A 324 -0.37 -21.38 2.85
C VAL A 324 -0.84 -20.49 3.98
N HIS A 325 -1.98 -19.84 3.79
CA HIS A 325 -2.57 -19.01 4.84
C HIS A 325 -2.96 -19.89 6.06
N PRO A 326 -2.65 -19.48 7.31
CA PRO A 326 -2.88 -20.31 8.49
C PRO A 326 -4.31 -20.85 8.63
N ALA A 327 -5.32 -20.02 8.34
CA ALA A 327 -6.72 -20.43 8.38
C ALA A 327 -7.13 -21.52 7.36
N PHE A 328 -6.30 -21.75 6.33
CA PHE A 328 -6.58 -22.67 5.24
C PHE A 328 -5.70 -23.92 5.25
N VAL A 329 -4.73 -24.05 6.15
CA VAL A 329 -3.77 -25.16 6.15
C VAL A 329 -4.48 -26.52 6.16
N GLU A 330 -5.39 -26.76 7.11
CA GLU A 330 -6.08 -28.05 7.19
C GLU A 330 -7.06 -28.29 6.04
N ALA A 331 -7.66 -27.22 5.50
CA ALA A 331 -8.54 -27.32 4.33
C ALA A 331 -7.74 -27.71 3.08
N VAL A 332 -6.59 -27.08 2.85
CA VAL A 332 -5.67 -27.40 1.75
C VAL A 332 -5.14 -28.82 1.88
N LEU A 333 -4.67 -29.22 3.07
CA LEU A 333 -4.13 -30.58 3.29
C LEU A 333 -5.19 -31.66 3.06
N ARG A 334 -6.44 -31.42 3.44
CA ARG A 334 -7.56 -32.34 3.13
C ARG A 334 -7.75 -32.51 1.62
N GLU A 335 -7.69 -31.41 0.87
CA GLU A 335 -7.90 -31.42 -0.58
C GLU A 335 -6.69 -32.01 -1.34
N VAL A 336 -5.47 -31.83 -0.80
CA VAL A 336 -4.26 -32.54 -1.25
C VAL A 336 -4.40 -34.04 -1.02
N ARG A 337 -4.81 -34.47 0.18
CA ARG A 337 -5.05 -35.90 0.48
C ARG A 337 -6.09 -36.51 -0.45
N LYS A 338 -7.16 -35.78 -0.73
CA LYS A 338 -8.25 -36.23 -1.60
C LYS A 338 -7.78 -36.48 -3.04
N ARG A 339 -6.83 -35.67 -3.55
CA ARG A 339 -6.34 -35.74 -4.94
C ARG A 339 -5.09 -36.59 -5.10
N GLY A 340 -4.08 -36.40 -4.24
CA GLY A 340 -2.77 -37.07 -4.30
C GLY A 340 -2.60 -38.22 -3.30
N GLY A 341 -3.55 -38.43 -2.38
CA GLY A 341 -3.47 -39.48 -1.37
C GLY A 341 -2.66 -39.10 -0.12
N GLY A 342 -2.60 -40.01 0.85
CA GLY A 342 -2.00 -39.75 2.18
C GLY A 342 -0.49 -39.51 2.15
N ALA A 343 0.23 -40.10 1.21
CA ALA A 343 1.69 -39.88 1.08
C ALA A 343 2.01 -38.45 0.62
N VAL A 344 1.22 -37.90 -0.31
CA VAL A 344 1.38 -36.52 -0.79
C VAL A 344 0.97 -35.51 0.29
N GLU A 345 -0.10 -35.79 1.05
CA GLU A 345 -0.47 -34.98 2.23
C GLU A 345 0.67 -34.90 3.25
N LEU A 346 1.27 -36.05 3.59
CA LEU A 346 2.36 -36.10 4.57
C LEU A 346 3.55 -35.26 4.11
N ARG A 347 3.96 -35.39 2.84
CA ARG A 347 5.01 -34.58 2.23
C ARG A 347 4.72 -33.08 2.34
N TRP A 348 3.49 -32.67 2.01
CA TRP A 348 3.07 -31.27 2.14
C TRP A 348 3.16 -30.77 3.58
N ARG A 349 2.68 -31.57 4.54
CA ARG A 349 2.69 -31.22 5.96
C ARG A 349 4.13 -31.05 6.48
N GLU A 350 5.03 -31.94 6.12
CA GLU A 350 6.46 -31.85 6.46
C GLU A 350 7.12 -30.59 5.86
N GLU A 351 6.81 -30.28 4.60
CA GLU A 351 7.40 -29.13 3.91
C GLU A 351 6.94 -27.79 4.51
N LEU A 352 5.65 -27.70 4.88
CA LEU A 352 5.10 -26.53 5.56
C LEU A 352 5.69 -26.37 6.97
N ASN A 353 5.83 -27.47 7.73
CA ASN A 353 6.45 -27.44 9.06
C ASN A 353 7.92 -27.03 9.01
N ARG A 354 8.69 -27.52 8.02
CA ARG A 354 10.09 -27.11 7.81
C ARG A 354 10.20 -25.60 7.58
N LYS A 355 9.25 -25.01 6.85
CA LYS A 355 9.22 -23.56 6.58
C LYS A 355 8.79 -22.73 7.78
N LEU A 356 8.00 -23.27 8.69
CA LEU A 356 7.64 -22.62 9.96
C LEU A 356 8.80 -22.60 10.95
N ASN A 357 9.63 -23.65 10.97
CA ASN A 357 10.75 -23.79 11.91
C ASN A 357 12.06 -23.13 11.44
N ASN A 358 12.14 -22.68 10.18
CA ASN A 358 13.29 -21.99 9.58
C ASN A 358 13.03 -20.48 9.36
N ARG A 359 11.95 -19.94 9.92
CA ARG A 359 11.65 -18.51 10.01
C ARG A 359 11.92 -18.05 11.44
#